data_AF-A0A354A2G5-F1
#
_entry.id   AF-A0A354A2G5-F1
#
_cell.length_a   1.000
_cell.length_b   1.000
_cell.length_c   1.000
_cell.angle_alpha   90.00
_cell.angle_beta   90.00
_cell.angle_gamma   90.00
#
_symmetry.space_group_name_H-M   'P 1'
#
loop_
_entity.id
_entity.type
_entity.pdbx_description
1 polymer ?
#
loop_
_entity_poly.entity_id
_entity_poly.type
_entity_poly.pdbx_seq_one_letter_code
_entity_poly.pdbx_strand_id
1 'polypeptide(L)'
;MCYKCGSPIATQRVQQIIDSITMFAPRTRIQVLSPIVMGRKGLYRKELYEARKKGIIRARIDGEMVDITKDVALSRYKRHNIDIVIDRLIIKPGIEKHISRAITHAMGFSDVVIINVIDEGKDLFFSTKLACPNCGVNYPEISPRFFSFNSPFGACPKCNGLGFHHAHEDDRHTRNMGNCPACDGFRLRKEALAVRISGLNIGELSSMPISDVSAFLEHLTLTRTEQTIAAKVLKETKERLYFLNNVGLGYLTLNRPAVTLSSGEAQRIR
;
A
#
# COMPACT_ATOMS: atom_id res chain seq x y z
N MET A 1 -4.58 2.32 2.59
CA MET A 1 -4.17 3.67 2.13
C MET A 1 -2.69 3.65 1.78
N CYS A 2 -2.19 4.54 0.92
CA CYS A 2 -0.76 4.69 0.67
C CYS A 2 -0.07 5.42 1.83
N TYR A 3 0.98 4.85 2.41
CA TYR A 3 1.72 5.43 3.54
C TYR A 3 2.48 6.71 3.16
N LYS A 4 2.70 6.95 1.87
CA LYS A 4 3.49 8.07 1.35
C LYS A 4 2.65 9.30 1.00
N CYS A 5 1.46 9.10 0.40
CA CYS A 5 0.62 10.21 -0.06
C CYS A 5 -0.83 10.16 0.45
N GLY A 6 -1.20 9.13 1.22
CA GLY A 6 -2.56 9.00 1.74
C GLY A 6 -3.61 8.58 0.72
N SER A 7 -3.30 8.43 -0.58
CA SER A 7 -4.30 8.00 -1.56
C SER A 7 -4.85 6.59 -1.26
N PRO A 8 -6.14 6.33 -1.55
CA PRO A 8 -6.70 4.98 -1.44
C PRO A 8 -5.96 4.03 -2.39
N ILE A 9 -5.72 2.81 -1.91
CA ILE A 9 -5.16 1.71 -2.71
C ILE A 9 -6.25 0.67 -2.80
N ALA A 10 -6.63 0.32 -4.03
CA ALA A 10 -7.56 -0.74 -4.31
C ALA A 10 -6.98 -1.61 -5.43
N THR A 11 -7.30 -2.90 -5.40
CA THR A 11 -7.06 -3.78 -6.53
C THR A 11 -8.30 -3.81 -7.42
N GLN A 12 -8.08 -3.86 -8.72
CA GLN A 12 -9.15 -4.03 -9.69
C GLN A 12 -8.77 -5.16 -10.64
N ARG A 13 -9.71 -6.07 -10.89
CA ARG A 13 -9.54 -7.08 -11.93
C ARG A 13 -9.53 -6.40 -13.29
N VAL A 14 -8.82 -6.98 -14.25
CA VAL A 14 -8.75 -6.46 -15.63
C VAL A 14 -10.15 -6.21 -16.20
N GLN A 15 -11.10 -7.11 -15.96
CA GLN A 15 -12.49 -6.92 -16.40
C GLN A 15 -13.14 -5.67 -15.81
N GLN A 16 -12.96 -5.39 -14.51
CA GLN A 16 -13.51 -4.20 -13.87
C GLN A 16 -12.91 -2.90 -14.45
N ILE A 17 -11.64 -2.94 -14.86
CA ILE A 17 -11.00 -1.82 -15.54
C ILE A 17 -11.65 -1.62 -16.91
N ILE A 18 -11.84 -2.70 -17.67
CA ILE A 18 -12.51 -2.65 -18.98
C ILE A 18 -13.92 -2.07 -18.83
N ASP A 19 -14.70 -2.60 -17.88
CA ASP A 19 -16.07 -2.14 -17.61
C ASP A 19 -16.10 -0.65 -17.24
N SER A 20 -15.12 -0.17 -16.46
CA SER A 20 -15.01 1.25 -16.11
C SER A 20 -14.71 2.13 -17.34
N ILE A 21 -13.93 1.63 -18.30
CA ILE A 21 -13.56 2.37 -19.52
C ILE A 21 -14.71 2.36 -20.54
N THR A 22 -15.45 1.26 -20.65
CA THR A 22 -16.58 1.15 -21.59
C THR A 22 -17.78 1.99 -21.18
N MET A 23 -17.84 2.47 -19.94
CA MET A 23 -18.84 3.45 -19.48
C MET A 23 -18.64 4.86 -20.06
N PHE A 24 -17.49 5.17 -20.68
CA PHE A 24 -17.30 6.47 -21.34
C PHE A 24 -18.18 6.61 -22.57
N ALA A 25 -18.46 7.87 -22.92
CA ALA A 25 -19.24 8.19 -24.11
C ALA A 25 -18.59 7.60 -25.39
N PRO A 26 -19.39 7.14 -26.36
CA PRO A 26 -18.86 6.76 -27.66
C PRO A 26 -18.05 7.89 -28.29
N ARG A 27 -16.95 7.53 -28.97
CA ARG A 27 -15.95 8.41 -29.58
C ARG A 27 -15.01 9.13 -28.62
N THR A 28 -15.10 8.92 -27.30
CA THR A 28 -14.08 9.42 -26.37
C THR A 28 -12.71 8.86 -26.74
N ARG A 29 -11.70 9.73 -26.77
CA ARG A 29 -10.31 9.36 -27.08
C ARG A 29 -9.53 9.13 -25.81
N ILE A 30 -8.92 7.95 -25.70
CA ILE A 30 -8.12 7.57 -24.54
C ILE A 30 -6.70 7.17 -24.95
N GLN A 31 -5.77 7.31 -24.02
CA GLN A 31 -4.44 6.71 -24.10
C GLN A 31 -4.24 5.76 -22.93
N VAL A 32 -3.75 4.57 -23.23
CA VAL A 32 -3.31 3.60 -22.23
C VAL A 32 -1.82 3.84 -22.01
N LEU A 33 -1.45 4.23 -20.79
CA LEU A 33 -0.08 4.49 -20.40
C LEU A 33 0.36 3.50 -19.30
N SER A 34 1.66 3.24 -19.25
CA SER A 34 2.28 2.47 -18.16
C SER A 34 3.40 3.30 -17.50
N PRO A 35 3.32 3.62 -16.20
CA PRO A 35 4.33 4.40 -15.52
C PRO A 35 5.54 3.52 -15.15
N ILE A 36 6.63 3.68 -15.89
CA ILE A 36 7.91 2.98 -15.65
C ILE A 36 8.79 3.71 -14.63
N VAL A 37 8.56 5.01 -14.44
CA VAL A 37 9.23 5.82 -13.41
C VAL A 37 8.22 6.76 -12.77
N MET A 38 8.16 6.78 -11.43
CA MET A 38 7.25 7.64 -10.67
C MET A 38 7.99 8.39 -9.55
N GLY A 39 8.25 9.68 -9.75
CA GLY A 39 8.78 10.59 -8.73
C GLY A 39 10.16 10.22 -8.21
N ARG A 40 11.01 9.62 -9.05
CA ARG A 40 12.37 9.16 -8.68
C ARG A 40 13.43 10.03 -9.38
N LYS A 41 14.61 10.18 -8.76
CA LYS A 41 15.75 10.90 -9.35
C LYS A 41 16.63 9.96 -10.18
N GLY A 42 17.05 10.37 -11.37
CA GLY A 42 17.90 9.54 -12.23
C GLY A 42 17.85 9.91 -13.71
N LEU A 43 18.69 9.23 -14.50
CA LEU A 43 18.80 9.44 -15.95
C LEU A 43 17.89 8.52 -16.78
N TYR A 44 17.47 7.39 -16.23
CA TYR A 44 16.54 6.41 -16.81
C TYR A 44 16.82 5.91 -18.24
N ARG A 45 18.09 5.94 -18.67
CA ARG A 45 18.52 5.49 -20.00
C ARG A 45 18.18 4.03 -20.25
N LYS A 46 18.32 3.17 -19.24
CA LYS A 46 18.07 1.72 -19.35
C LYS A 46 16.57 1.46 -19.56
N GLU A 47 15.73 2.10 -18.77
CA GLU A 47 14.28 1.94 -18.81
C GLU A 47 13.70 2.44 -20.14
N LEU A 48 14.16 3.60 -20.62
CA LEU A 48 13.79 4.11 -21.96
C LEU A 48 14.28 3.18 -23.08
N TYR A 49 15.50 2.64 -22.98
CA TYR A 49 16.02 1.68 -23.94
C TYR A 49 15.21 0.38 -23.98
N GLU A 50 14.85 -0.18 -22.82
CA GLU A 50 14.01 -1.37 -22.74
C GLU A 50 12.61 -1.15 -23.30
N ALA A 51 12.02 0.03 -23.08
CA ALA A 51 10.75 0.41 -23.70
C ALA A 51 10.86 0.46 -25.23
N ARG A 52 11.91 1.10 -25.77
CA ARG A 52 12.17 1.14 -27.23
C ARG A 52 12.32 -0.25 -27.83
N LYS A 53 13.06 -1.14 -27.15
CA LYS A 53 13.27 -2.53 -27.60
C LYS A 53 11.95 -3.30 -27.70
N LYS A 54 10.97 -2.96 -26.86
CA LYS A 54 9.61 -3.50 -26.90
C LYS A 54 8.68 -2.77 -27.87
N GLY A 55 9.21 -1.90 -28.73
CA GLY A 55 8.46 -1.22 -29.80
C GLY A 55 7.73 0.06 -29.34
N ILE A 56 8.00 0.56 -28.13
CA ILE A 56 7.40 1.81 -27.66
C ILE A 56 8.09 3.01 -28.32
N ILE A 57 7.29 3.88 -28.92
CA ILE A 57 7.76 5.06 -29.66
C ILE A 57 7.61 6.34 -28.83
N ARG A 58 6.60 6.41 -27.97
CA ARG A 58 6.26 7.63 -27.22
C ARG A 58 6.18 7.40 -25.72
N ALA A 59 6.54 8.41 -24.95
CA ALA A 59 6.30 8.47 -23.51
C ALA A 59 5.89 9.89 -23.11
N ARG A 60 5.09 10.00 -22.06
CA ARG A 60 4.83 11.24 -21.35
C ARG A 60 5.88 11.38 -20.24
N ILE A 61 6.74 12.38 -20.37
CA ILE A 61 7.84 12.65 -19.44
C ILE A 61 7.58 13.98 -18.77
N ASP A 62 7.42 13.97 -17.45
CA ASP A 62 7.12 15.17 -16.64
C ASP A 62 5.93 15.99 -17.15
N GLY A 63 4.94 15.31 -17.74
CA GLY A 63 3.73 15.91 -18.32
C GLY A 63 3.80 16.17 -19.83
N GLU A 64 4.99 16.14 -20.44
CA GLU A 64 5.17 16.42 -21.86
C GLU A 64 5.25 15.14 -22.70
N MET A 65 4.63 15.14 -23.88
CA MET A 65 4.69 14.01 -24.80
C MET A 65 5.96 14.03 -25.64
N VAL A 66 6.82 13.01 -25.44
CA VAL A 66 8.14 12.90 -26.06
C VAL A 66 8.22 11.65 -26.93
N ASP A 67 8.86 11.78 -28.09
CA ASP A 67 9.30 10.66 -28.91
C ASP A 67 10.58 10.06 -28.31
N ILE A 68 10.48 8.84 -27.79
CA ILE A 68 11.59 8.16 -27.10
C ILE A 68 12.47 7.36 -28.06
N THR A 69 12.19 7.35 -29.37
CA THR A 69 13.10 6.76 -30.37
C THR A 69 14.38 7.58 -30.56
N LYS A 70 14.33 8.85 -30.18
CA LYS A 70 15.45 9.79 -30.14
C LYS A 70 16.11 9.76 -28.75
N ASP A 71 17.28 10.39 -28.65
CA ASP A 71 17.94 10.54 -27.35
C ASP A 71 17.18 11.54 -26.48
N VAL A 72 16.75 11.07 -25.31
CA VAL A 72 16.06 11.88 -24.30
C VAL A 72 17.06 12.22 -23.19
N ALA A 73 17.31 13.50 -22.98
CA ALA A 73 18.20 13.99 -21.92
C ALA A 73 17.42 14.28 -20.64
N LEU A 74 17.65 13.48 -19.59
CA LEU A 74 17.07 13.68 -18.26
C LEU A 74 18.15 14.11 -17.26
N SER A 75 17.74 14.79 -16.18
CA SER A 75 18.66 15.28 -15.16
C SER A 75 18.81 14.26 -14.03
N ARG A 76 20.05 13.89 -13.69
CA ARG A 76 20.33 12.96 -12.58
C ARG A 76 19.79 13.43 -11.22
N TYR A 77 19.68 14.74 -11.01
CA TYR A 77 19.36 15.34 -9.71
C TYR A 77 17.89 15.74 -9.54
N LYS A 78 17.11 15.74 -10.62
CA LYS A 78 15.67 16.05 -10.61
C LYS A 78 14.84 14.77 -10.51
N ARG A 79 13.66 14.88 -9.91
CA ARG A 79 12.68 13.79 -9.89
C ARG A 79 11.92 13.81 -11.22
N HIS A 80 11.75 12.63 -11.80
CA HIS A 80 11.07 12.45 -13.07
C HIS A 80 9.87 11.49 -12.93
N ASN A 81 8.83 11.74 -13.73
CA ASN A 81 7.74 10.82 -14.03
C ASN A 81 7.82 10.42 -15.51
N ILE A 82 7.78 9.13 -15.81
CA ILE A 82 7.88 8.60 -17.18
C ILE A 82 6.76 7.57 -17.39
N ASP A 83 5.76 7.95 -18.17
CA ASP A 83 4.63 7.10 -18.54
C ASP A 83 4.75 6.73 -20.02
N ILE A 84 5.07 5.48 -20.33
CA ILE A 84 5.15 5.04 -21.72
C ILE A 84 3.75 4.92 -22.32
N VAL A 85 3.59 5.37 -23.57
CA VAL A 85 2.32 5.26 -24.30
C VAL A 85 2.23 3.87 -24.92
N ILE A 86 1.31 3.06 -24.41
CA ILE A 86 1.12 1.67 -24.85
C ILE A 86 0.19 1.61 -26.05
N ASP A 87 -0.95 2.30 -25.97
CA ASP A 87 -1.94 2.33 -27.04
C ASP A 87 -2.75 3.64 -26.99
N ARG A 88 -3.35 4.01 -28.12
CA ARG A 88 -4.30 5.12 -28.24
C ARG A 88 -5.57 4.57 -28.86
N LEU A 89 -6.67 4.63 -28.11
CA LEU A 89 -7.93 4.00 -28.47
C LEU A 89 -9.05 5.05 -28.56
N ILE A 90 -10.06 4.74 -29.37
CA ILE A 90 -11.29 5.50 -29.46
C ILE A 90 -12.41 4.58 -28.99
N ILE A 91 -13.19 5.03 -28.01
CA ILE A 91 -14.28 4.24 -27.43
C ILE A 91 -15.36 4.02 -28.50
N LYS A 92 -15.66 2.75 -28.76
CA LYS A 92 -16.72 2.30 -29.67
C LYS A 92 -17.23 0.93 -29.21
N PRO A 93 -18.45 0.52 -29.57
CA PRO A 93 -18.95 -0.81 -29.26
C PRO A 93 -18.00 -1.89 -29.80
N GLY A 94 -17.71 -2.93 -29.00
CA GLY A 94 -16.85 -4.05 -29.42
C GLY A 94 -15.34 -3.82 -29.26
N ILE A 95 -14.90 -2.72 -28.64
CA ILE A 95 -13.47 -2.39 -28.46
C ILE A 95 -12.81 -3.13 -27.27
N GLU A 96 -13.57 -3.91 -26.51
CA GLU A 96 -13.16 -4.50 -25.23
C GLU A 96 -11.91 -5.38 -25.37
N LYS A 97 -11.81 -6.16 -26.47
CA LYS A 97 -10.63 -6.99 -26.76
C LYS A 97 -9.36 -6.16 -26.95
N HIS A 98 -9.48 -4.98 -27.57
CA HIS A 98 -8.34 -4.08 -27.77
C HIS A 98 -7.92 -3.41 -26.45
N ILE A 99 -8.90 -2.96 -25.65
CA ILE A 99 -8.64 -2.41 -24.32
C ILE A 99 -7.93 -3.46 -23.46
N SER A 100 -8.46 -4.68 -23.40
CA SER A 100 -7.87 -5.79 -22.64
C SER A 100 -6.42 -6.07 -23.04
N ARG A 101 -6.13 -6.12 -24.35
CA ARG A 101 -4.77 -6.30 -24.87
C ARG A 101 -3.86 -5.14 -24.47
N ALA A 102 -4.32 -3.90 -24.56
CA ALA A 102 -3.54 -2.72 -24.19
C ALA A 102 -3.24 -2.70 -22.68
N ILE A 103 -4.22 -3.00 -21.83
CA ILE A 103 -4.04 -3.11 -20.37
C ILE A 103 -3.03 -4.22 -20.04
N THR A 104 -3.19 -5.40 -20.63
CA THR A 104 -2.28 -6.54 -20.41
C THR A 104 -0.85 -6.19 -20.83
N HIS A 105 -0.68 -5.50 -21.96
CA HIS A 105 0.63 -5.03 -22.41
C HIS A 105 1.22 -3.99 -21.44
N ALA A 106 0.42 -3.02 -20.99
CA ALA A 106 0.82 -2.02 -20.00
C ALA A 106 1.29 -2.66 -18.68
N MET A 107 0.59 -3.72 -18.23
CA MET A 107 0.93 -4.49 -17.04
C MET A 107 2.24 -5.29 -17.16
N GLY A 108 2.71 -5.53 -18.38
CA GLY A 108 4.04 -6.11 -18.62
C GLY A 108 5.21 -5.18 -18.29
N PHE A 109 4.94 -3.91 -17.97
CA PHE A 109 5.95 -2.92 -17.60
C PHE A 109 5.81 -2.41 -16.17
N SER A 110 4.58 -2.28 -15.66
CA SER A 110 4.28 -1.73 -14.33
C SER A 110 2.99 -2.36 -13.79
N ASP A 111 2.85 -2.46 -12.48
CA ASP A 111 1.61 -2.96 -11.87
C ASP A 111 0.47 -1.93 -11.93
N VAL A 112 0.79 -0.68 -12.28
CA VAL A 112 -0.16 0.42 -12.46
C VAL A 112 -0.39 0.66 -13.96
N VAL A 113 -1.63 0.96 -14.32
CA VAL A 113 -2.03 1.39 -15.67
C VAL A 113 -2.72 2.74 -15.53
N ILE A 114 -2.37 3.67 -16.40
CA ILE A 114 -2.98 5.01 -16.45
C ILE A 114 -3.81 5.09 -17.72
N ILE A 115 -5.09 5.43 -17.58
CA ILE A 115 -5.98 5.76 -18.68
C ILE A 115 -6.10 7.27 -18.72
N ASN A 116 -5.45 7.90 -19.68
CA ASN A 116 -5.58 9.31 -19.95
C ASN A 116 -6.77 9.54 -20.89
N VAL A 117 -7.79 10.23 -20.41
CA VAL A 117 -8.93 10.67 -21.22
C VAL A 117 -8.54 11.98 -21.88
N ILE A 118 -8.17 11.93 -23.15
CA ILE A 118 -7.57 13.07 -23.88
C ILE A 118 -8.52 14.26 -23.89
N ASP A 119 -9.81 13.99 -24.11
CA ASP A 119 -10.83 15.04 -24.26
C ASP A 119 -11.10 15.81 -22.96
N GLU A 120 -10.78 15.21 -21.81
CA GLU A 120 -10.96 15.82 -20.48
C GLU A 120 -9.63 16.24 -19.83
N GLY A 121 -8.49 15.87 -20.41
CA GLY A 121 -7.18 16.06 -19.78
C GLY A 121 -7.03 15.31 -18.44
N LYS A 122 -7.82 14.27 -18.22
CA LYS A 122 -7.95 13.58 -16.94
C LYS A 122 -7.26 12.23 -16.96
N ASP A 123 -6.49 11.94 -15.92
CA ASP A 123 -5.87 10.64 -15.70
C ASP A 123 -6.67 9.80 -14.70
N LEU A 124 -6.96 8.56 -15.09
CA LEU A 124 -7.52 7.53 -14.24
C LEU A 124 -6.49 6.44 -14.02
N PHE A 125 -6.30 6.05 -12.77
CA PHE A 125 -5.27 5.10 -12.40
C PHE A 125 -5.91 3.79 -11.97
N PHE A 126 -5.40 2.70 -12.50
CA PHE A 126 -5.85 1.34 -12.20
C PHE A 126 -4.65 0.48 -11.82
N SER A 127 -4.89 -0.54 -10.99
CA SER A 127 -3.86 -1.49 -10.60
C SER A 127 -4.46 -2.86 -10.31
N THR A 128 -3.85 -3.92 -10.83
CA THR A 128 -4.23 -5.31 -10.50
C THR A 128 -3.58 -5.80 -9.22
N LYS A 129 -2.48 -5.16 -8.78
CA LYS A 129 -1.84 -5.39 -7.48
C LYS A 129 -2.15 -4.24 -6.53
N LEU A 130 -1.77 -4.37 -5.25
CA LEU A 130 -1.94 -3.30 -4.27
C LEU A 130 -0.88 -2.21 -4.48
N ALA A 131 -0.97 -1.47 -5.59
CA ALA A 131 -0.04 -0.38 -5.88
C ALA A 131 -0.74 0.97 -5.74
N CYS A 132 -0.02 1.95 -5.18
CA CYS A 132 -0.53 3.31 -5.09
C CYS A 132 -0.56 3.95 -6.48
N PRO A 133 -1.72 4.48 -6.92
CA PRO A 133 -1.85 5.10 -8.24
C PRO A 133 -0.95 6.34 -8.42
N ASN A 134 -0.82 7.16 -7.37
CA ASN A 134 -0.07 8.42 -7.44
C ASN A 134 1.44 8.28 -7.19
N CYS A 135 1.84 7.33 -6.34
CA CYS A 135 3.24 7.18 -5.92
C CYS A 135 3.97 5.99 -6.53
N GLY A 136 3.25 5.02 -7.09
CA GLY A 136 3.83 3.75 -7.55
C GLY A 136 4.30 2.82 -6.45
N VAL A 137 4.01 3.14 -5.18
CA VAL A 137 4.39 2.31 -4.04
C VAL A 137 3.60 1.01 -4.11
N ASN A 138 4.31 -0.10 -4.23
CA ASN A 138 3.73 -1.43 -4.25
C ASN A 138 3.62 -1.97 -2.83
N TYR A 139 2.44 -2.45 -2.46
CA TYR A 139 2.20 -3.13 -1.20
C TYR A 139 2.30 -4.63 -1.46
N PRO A 140 3.02 -5.37 -0.60
CA PRO A 140 2.93 -6.82 -0.59
C PRO A 140 1.48 -7.28 -0.40
N GLU A 141 1.23 -8.54 -0.74
CA GLU A 141 -0.06 -9.17 -0.50
C GLU A 141 -0.46 -9.06 0.98
N ILE A 142 -1.68 -8.56 1.22
CA ILE A 142 -2.23 -8.43 2.56
C ILE A 142 -2.65 -9.83 3.02
N SER A 143 -1.79 -10.45 3.82
CA SER A 143 -2.03 -11.73 4.49
C SER A 143 -1.79 -11.58 5.99
N PRO A 144 -2.23 -12.51 6.85
CA PRO A 144 -1.98 -12.41 8.29
C PRO A 144 -0.50 -12.24 8.66
N ARG A 145 0.42 -12.86 7.90
CA ARG A 145 1.88 -12.74 8.11
C ARG A 145 2.38 -11.30 7.91
N PHE A 146 1.71 -10.53 7.07
CA PHE A 146 2.02 -9.13 6.81
C PHE A 146 1.82 -8.24 8.04
N PHE A 147 0.99 -8.68 8.99
CA PHE A 147 0.72 -7.99 10.26
C PHE A 147 1.52 -8.58 11.44
N SER A 148 2.45 -9.49 11.18
CA SER A 148 3.30 -10.09 12.21
C SER A 148 4.69 -9.47 12.20
N PHE A 149 5.09 -8.85 13.31
CA PHE A 149 6.46 -8.36 13.50
C PHE A 149 7.48 -9.49 13.67
N ASN A 150 7.03 -10.72 13.90
CA ASN A 150 7.88 -11.92 13.92
C ASN A 150 8.12 -12.50 12.52
N SER A 151 7.50 -11.92 11.50
CA SER A 151 7.68 -12.33 10.11
C SER A 151 8.46 -11.26 9.35
N PRO A 152 9.47 -11.63 8.51
CA PRO A 152 10.17 -10.64 7.69
C PRO A 152 9.23 -9.87 6.74
N PHE A 153 8.07 -10.47 6.41
CA PHE A 153 7.04 -9.85 5.57
C PHE A 153 6.31 -8.68 6.25
N GLY A 154 6.19 -8.68 7.58
CA GLY A 154 5.50 -7.62 8.34
C GLY A 154 6.43 -6.77 9.18
N ALA A 155 7.57 -7.31 9.62
CA ALA A 155 8.55 -6.64 10.45
C ALA A 155 9.04 -5.33 9.84
N CYS A 156 9.25 -4.33 10.70
CA CYS A 156 9.94 -3.11 10.32
C CYS A 156 11.38 -3.45 9.88
N PRO A 157 11.80 -3.08 8.66
CA PRO A 157 13.14 -3.44 8.17
C PRO A 157 14.28 -2.70 8.89
N LYS A 158 13.99 -1.61 9.62
CA LYS A 158 15.02 -0.85 10.36
C LYS A 158 15.38 -1.49 11.69
N CYS A 159 14.42 -2.09 12.38
CA CYS A 159 14.63 -2.73 13.68
C CYS A 159 14.31 -4.23 13.69
N ASN A 160 14.06 -4.83 12.52
CA ASN A 160 13.72 -6.25 12.36
C ASN A 160 12.59 -6.73 13.29
N GLY A 161 11.59 -5.88 13.53
CA GLY A 161 10.48 -6.23 14.41
C GLY A 161 10.74 -6.06 15.91
N LEU A 162 11.90 -5.51 16.30
CA LEU A 162 12.22 -5.27 17.71
C LEU A 162 11.42 -4.11 18.30
N GLY A 163 11.22 -3.03 17.53
CA GLY A 163 10.51 -1.82 17.96
C GLY A 163 11.40 -0.73 18.56
N PHE A 164 12.65 -1.02 18.87
CA PHE A 164 13.60 -0.08 19.47
C PHE A 164 14.90 0.00 18.67
N HIS A 165 15.70 1.03 18.91
CA HIS A 165 17.05 1.12 18.39
C HIS A 165 18.05 0.45 19.34
N HIS A 166 19.01 -0.31 18.80
CA HIS A 166 20.24 -0.59 19.53
C HIS A 166 21.04 0.71 19.61
N ALA A 167 21.33 1.18 20.82
CA ALA A 167 22.37 2.18 20.99
C ALA A 167 23.66 1.64 20.38
N HIS A 168 24.42 2.47 19.66
CA HIS A 168 25.74 2.11 19.18
C HIS A 168 26.61 1.63 20.37
N GLU A 169 27.50 0.66 20.13
CA GLU A 169 28.28 -0.05 21.15
C GLU A 169 29.17 0.85 22.04
N ASP A 170 29.33 2.14 21.70
CA ASP A 170 30.12 3.10 22.46
C ASP A 170 29.37 3.85 23.57
N ASP A 171 28.04 3.76 23.64
CA ASP A 171 27.24 4.58 24.58
C ASP A 171 26.95 3.83 25.89
N ARG A 172 27.99 3.57 26.68
CA ARG A 172 27.92 2.76 27.91
C ARG A 172 27.10 3.39 29.05
N HIS A 173 26.54 4.59 28.89
CA HIS A 173 25.95 5.35 30.00
C HIS A 173 24.52 5.86 29.79
N THR A 174 23.79 5.38 28.78
CA THR A 174 22.37 5.75 28.64
C THR A 174 21.49 4.53 28.38
N ARG A 175 20.72 4.10 29.40
CA ARG A 175 19.66 3.07 29.31
C ARG A 175 18.44 3.53 28.49
N ASN A 176 18.61 4.46 27.56
CA ASN A 176 17.51 4.97 26.75
C ASN A 176 17.38 4.14 25.48
N MET A 177 16.70 3.00 25.62
CA MET A 177 16.22 2.22 24.48
C MET A 177 15.04 2.97 23.85
N GLY A 178 15.33 4.00 23.07
CA GLY A 178 14.31 4.81 22.40
C GLY A 178 13.53 4.00 21.36
N ASN A 179 12.28 4.40 21.13
CA ASN A 179 11.45 3.83 20.06
C ASN A 179 12.17 3.93 18.71
N CYS A 180 11.98 2.92 17.87
CA CYS A 180 12.50 2.95 16.51
C CYS A 180 11.76 4.04 15.70
N PRO A 181 12.41 5.11 15.23
CA PRO A 181 11.79 6.25 14.53
C PRO A 181 11.24 5.88 13.15
N ALA A 182 11.52 4.68 12.64
CA ALA A 182 10.94 4.21 11.39
C ALA A 182 9.54 3.59 11.54
N CYS A 183 9.26 3.01 12.71
CA CYS A 183 7.97 2.36 13.02
C CYS A 183 7.33 2.89 14.30
N ASP A 184 7.94 3.89 14.93
CA ASP A 184 7.53 4.50 16.19
C ASP A 184 7.22 3.48 17.31
N GLY A 185 8.03 2.42 17.40
CA GLY A 185 7.79 1.35 18.38
C GLY A 185 6.78 0.29 17.95
N PHE A 186 6.00 0.50 16.88
CA PHE A 186 4.98 -0.46 16.44
C PHE A 186 5.52 -1.74 15.80
N ARG A 187 6.85 -1.85 15.61
CA ARG A 187 7.56 -3.06 15.15
C ARG A 187 7.24 -3.50 13.71
N LEU A 188 6.30 -2.84 13.04
CA LEU A 188 5.83 -3.19 11.71
C LEU A 188 6.35 -2.24 10.63
N ARG A 189 6.34 -2.72 9.39
CA ARG A 189 6.62 -1.89 8.21
C ARG A 189 5.49 -0.87 7.95
N LYS A 190 5.83 0.20 7.23
CA LYS A 190 4.93 1.33 6.97
C LYS A 190 3.68 0.91 6.19
N GLU A 191 3.84 -0.05 5.28
CA GLU A 191 2.74 -0.59 4.47
C GLU A 191 1.70 -1.30 5.34
N ALA A 192 2.14 -2.08 6.34
CA ALA A 192 1.24 -2.75 7.28
C ALA A 192 0.51 -1.74 8.18
N LEU A 193 1.21 -0.72 8.66
CA LEU A 193 0.65 0.38 9.46
C LEU A 193 -0.29 1.31 8.66
N ALA A 194 -0.30 1.21 7.33
CA ALA A 194 -1.19 1.99 6.47
C ALA A 194 -2.52 1.28 6.15
N VAL A 195 -2.67 0.03 6.62
CA VAL A 195 -3.96 -0.67 6.65
C VAL A 195 -4.71 -0.24 7.91
N ARG A 196 -5.95 0.21 7.76
CA ARG A 196 -6.75 0.78 8.84
C ARG A 196 -8.14 0.14 8.89
N ILE A 197 -8.67 -0.05 10.09
CA ILE A 197 -10.05 -0.44 10.39
C ILE A 197 -10.68 0.72 11.15
N SER A 198 -11.77 1.29 10.65
CA SER A 198 -12.42 2.49 11.20
C SER A 198 -11.43 3.61 11.55
N GLY A 199 -10.46 3.84 10.66
CA GLY A 199 -9.47 4.90 10.81
C GLY A 199 -8.28 4.56 11.69
N LEU A 200 -8.20 3.39 12.35
CA LEU A 200 -7.06 3.00 13.18
C LEU A 200 -6.27 1.85 12.57
N ASN A 201 -4.94 1.89 12.65
CA ASN A 201 -4.07 0.79 12.24
C ASN A 201 -3.82 -0.21 13.38
N ILE A 202 -3.25 -1.37 13.06
CA ILE A 202 -3.02 -2.44 14.06
C ILE A 202 -2.08 -2.03 15.20
N GLY A 203 -1.08 -1.19 14.93
CA GLY A 203 -0.15 -0.69 15.93
C GLY A 203 -0.82 0.28 16.90
N GLU A 204 -1.62 1.21 16.37
CA GLU A 204 -2.46 2.13 17.15
C GLU A 204 -3.42 1.34 18.05
N LEU A 205 -4.19 0.40 17.48
CA LEU A 205 -5.12 -0.46 18.24
C LEU A 205 -4.41 -1.25 19.34
N SER A 206 -3.23 -1.81 19.06
CA SER A 206 -2.48 -2.60 20.04
C SER A 206 -1.87 -1.76 21.16
N SER A 207 -1.79 -0.45 20.99
CA SER A 207 -1.23 0.49 21.98
C SER A 207 -2.29 1.10 22.89
N MET A 208 -3.57 0.86 22.61
CA MET A 208 -4.65 1.27 23.50
C MET A 208 -4.78 0.30 24.67
N PRO A 209 -5.30 0.75 25.82
CA PRO A 209 -5.79 -0.13 26.87
C PRO A 209 -6.76 -1.19 26.31
N ILE A 210 -6.69 -2.42 26.83
CA ILE A 210 -7.56 -3.53 26.43
C ILE A 210 -9.05 -3.17 26.58
N SER A 211 -9.39 -2.39 27.61
CA SER A 211 -10.72 -1.84 27.81
C SER A 211 -11.18 -0.97 26.62
N ASP A 212 -10.33 -0.05 26.17
CA ASP A 212 -10.60 0.81 25.01
C ASP A 212 -10.68 0.02 23.69
N VAL A 213 -9.84 -1.02 23.52
CA VAL A 213 -9.94 -1.92 22.35
C VAL A 213 -11.28 -2.65 22.36
N SER A 214 -11.76 -3.06 23.53
CA SER A 214 -13.06 -3.74 23.67
C SER A 214 -14.20 -2.81 23.23
N ALA A 215 -14.23 -1.57 23.75
CA ALA A 215 -15.20 -0.56 23.36
C ALA A 215 -15.14 -0.24 21.86
N PHE A 216 -13.94 -0.14 21.28
CA PHE A 216 -13.75 0.05 19.84
C PHE A 216 -14.41 -1.09 19.02
N LEU A 217 -14.23 -2.35 19.43
CA LEU A 217 -14.80 -3.50 18.72
C LEU A 217 -16.31 -3.62 18.90
N GLU A 218 -16.89 -3.10 19.98
CA GLU A 218 -18.33 -3.03 20.19
C GLU A 218 -19.01 -2.04 19.24
N HIS A 219 -18.39 -0.88 19.02
CA HIS A 219 -18.89 0.16 18.12
C HIS A 219 -18.39 0.06 16.67
N LEU A 220 -17.69 -1.03 16.34
CA LEU A 220 -17.14 -1.23 15.00
C LEU A 220 -18.26 -1.43 13.97
N THR A 221 -18.41 -0.47 13.07
CA THR A 221 -19.34 -0.57 11.93
C THR A 221 -18.69 -1.28 10.75
N LEU A 222 -19.28 -2.39 10.31
CA LEU A 222 -18.83 -3.17 9.17
C LEU A 222 -19.95 -3.29 8.13
N THR A 223 -19.58 -3.40 6.86
CA THR A 223 -20.51 -3.80 5.80
C THR A 223 -21.00 -5.24 6.04
N ARG A 224 -22.14 -5.61 5.43
CA ARG A 224 -22.69 -6.98 5.53
C ARG A 224 -21.67 -8.05 5.14
N THR A 225 -20.89 -7.79 4.10
CA THR A 225 -19.85 -8.71 3.60
C THR A 225 -18.72 -8.84 4.61
N GLU A 226 -18.18 -7.72 5.10
CA GLU A 226 -17.11 -7.72 6.11
C GLU A 226 -17.54 -8.41 7.40
N GLN A 227 -18.76 -8.15 7.87
CA GLN A 227 -19.31 -8.78 9.07
C GLN A 227 -19.38 -10.31 8.91
N THR A 228 -19.82 -10.79 7.74
CA THR A 228 -19.90 -12.23 7.46
C THR A 228 -18.51 -12.88 7.49
N ILE A 229 -17.52 -12.23 6.88
CA ILE A 229 -16.14 -12.74 6.82
C ILE A 229 -15.48 -12.71 8.20
N ALA A 230 -15.65 -11.62 8.94
CA ALA A 230 -14.94 -11.36 10.20
C ALA A 230 -15.63 -11.97 11.44
N ALA A 231 -16.87 -12.44 11.34
CA ALA A 231 -17.71 -12.86 12.47
C ALA A 231 -16.98 -13.75 13.48
N LYS A 232 -16.34 -14.83 13.02
CA LYS A 232 -15.64 -15.79 13.89
C LYS A 232 -14.43 -15.15 14.59
N VAL A 233 -13.65 -14.36 13.86
CA VAL A 233 -12.46 -13.68 14.40
C VAL A 233 -12.84 -12.62 15.42
N LEU A 234 -13.88 -11.83 15.13
CA LEU A 234 -14.38 -10.81 16.05
C LEU A 234 -14.95 -11.43 17.32
N LYS A 235 -15.70 -12.53 17.22
CA LYS A 235 -16.22 -13.25 18.39
C LYS A 235 -15.08 -13.70 19.31
N GLU A 236 -14.11 -14.43 18.77
CA GLU A 236 -12.95 -14.92 19.53
C GLU A 236 -12.14 -13.78 20.15
N THR A 237 -11.93 -12.70 19.39
CA THR A 237 -11.19 -11.52 19.89
C THR A 237 -11.93 -10.87 21.05
N LYS A 238 -13.25 -10.65 20.92
CA LYS A 238 -14.07 -10.06 21.99
C LYS A 238 -14.09 -10.92 23.25
N GLU A 239 -14.21 -12.24 23.12
CA GLU A 239 -14.21 -13.16 24.25
C GLU A 239 -12.88 -13.12 25.03
N ARG A 240 -11.74 -13.06 24.33
CA ARG A 240 -10.41 -12.94 24.96
C ARG A 240 -10.22 -11.59 25.68
N LEU A 241 -10.62 -10.50 25.04
CA LEU A 241 -10.52 -9.18 25.65
C LEU A 241 -11.45 -9.05 26.86
N TYR A 242 -12.66 -9.61 26.79
CA TYR A 242 -13.61 -9.68 27.90
C TYR A 242 -13.02 -10.43 29.10
N PHE A 243 -12.38 -11.58 28.86
CA PHE A 243 -11.68 -12.31 29.92
C PHE A 243 -10.61 -11.43 30.60
N LEU A 244 -9.75 -10.77 29.81
CA LEU A 244 -8.69 -9.89 30.31
C LEU A 244 -9.25 -8.72 31.15
N ASN A 245 -10.38 -8.14 30.74
CA ASN A 245 -11.07 -7.10 31.52
C ASN A 245 -11.58 -7.66 32.86
N ASN A 246 -12.20 -8.84 32.86
CA ASN A 246 -12.76 -9.46 34.06
C ASN A 246 -11.71 -9.85 35.10
N VAL A 247 -10.49 -10.21 34.66
CA VAL A 247 -9.36 -10.46 35.57
C VAL A 247 -8.61 -9.18 35.95
N GLY A 248 -9.17 -8.00 35.64
CA GLY A 248 -8.63 -6.70 36.05
C GLY A 248 -7.40 -6.25 35.27
N LEU A 249 -7.21 -6.73 34.04
CA LEU A 249 -6.08 -6.37 33.17
C LEU A 249 -6.45 -5.35 32.08
N GLY A 250 -7.63 -4.73 32.15
CA GLY A 250 -8.13 -3.80 31.14
C GLY A 250 -7.30 -2.53 30.92
N TYR A 251 -6.41 -2.18 31.86
CA TYR A 251 -5.48 -1.05 31.76
C TYR A 251 -4.20 -1.37 30.97
N LEU A 252 -3.93 -2.66 30.70
CA LEU A 252 -2.79 -3.08 29.91
C LEU A 252 -3.03 -2.86 28.42
N THR A 253 -1.95 -2.76 27.65
CA THR A 253 -1.98 -2.69 26.19
C THR A 253 -1.54 -4.03 25.59
N LEU A 254 -2.04 -4.36 24.40
CA LEU A 254 -1.71 -5.61 23.70
C LEU A 254 -0.25 -5.66 23.21
N ASN A 255 0.38 -4.49 23.02
CA ASN A 255 1.78 -4.38 22.61
C ASN A 255 2.77 -4.31 23.78
N ARG A 256 2.31 -4.36 25.04
CA ARG A 256 3.20 -4.34 26.21
C ARG A 256 4.12 -5.56 26.20
N PRO A 257 5.46 -5.39 26.31
CA PRO A 257 6.38 -6.52 26.31
C PRO A 257 6.13 -7.45 27.51
N ALA A 258 6.02 -8.75 27.27
CA ALA A 258 5.70 -9.74 28.31
C ALA A 258 6.70 -9.73 29.48
N VAL A 259 7.97 -9.43 29.20
CA VAL A 259 9.05 -9.31 30.20
C VAL A 259 8.86 -8.17 31.20
N THR A 260 7.96 -7.22 30.91
CA THR A 260 7.67 -6.08 31.80
C THR A 260 6.47 -6.34 32.71
N LEU A 261 5.80 -7.48 32.58
CA LEU A 261 4.65 -7.84 33.40
C LEU A 261 5.11 -8.27 34.79
N SER A 262 4.40 -7.82 35.82
CA SER A 262 4.53 -8.34 37.17
C SER A 262 4.10 -9.79 37.25
N SER A 263 4.55 -10.52 38.28
CA SER A 263 4.17 -11.91 38.50
C SER A 263 2.65 -12.08 38.62
N GLY A 264 1.97 -11.14 39.28
CA GLY A 264 0.51 -11.15 39.42
C GLY A 264 -0.22 -10.89 38.10
N GLU A 265 0.27 -9.97 37.26
CA GLU A 265 -0.28 -9.77 35.91
C GLU A 265 -0.09 -11.02 35.05
N ALA A 266 1.12 -11.60 35.03
CA ALA A 266 1.42 -12.79 34.25
C ALA A 266 0.59 -14.01 34.66
N GLN A 267 0.31 -14.17 35.96
CA GLN A 267 -0.53 -15.25 36.47
C GLN A 267 -1.98 -15.14 35.99
N ARG A 268 -2.54 -13.92 35.91
CA ARG A 268 -3.93 -13.70 35.48
C ARG A 268 -4.15 -13.85 33.96
N ILE A 269 -3.07 -13.82 33.17
CA ILE A 269 -3.13 -14.00 31.71
C ILE A 269 -3.19 -15.47 31.30
N ARG A 270 -2.63 -16.38 32.13
CA ARG A 270 -2.62 -17.83 31.89
C ARG A 270 -3.96 -18.46 32.27
#